data_AF-A0AA51P6Y9-F1
#
_entry.id   AF-A0AA51P6Y9-F1
#
_cell.length_a   1.000
_cell.length_b   1.000
_cell.length_c   1.000
_cell.angle_alpha   90.00
_cell.angle_beta   90.00
_cell.angle_gamma   90.00
#
_symmetry.space_group_name_H-M   'P 1'
#
loop_
_entity.id
_entity.type
_entity.pdbx_description
1 polymer ?
#
loop_
_entity_poly.entity_id
_entity_poly.type
_entity_poly.pdbx_seq_one_letter_code
_entity_poly.pdbx_strand_id
1 'polypeptide(L)'
;VTHDTPPNLQYRKKVHFRTNPYTGPQAASIARRNARERNRVKQVNDGFNALRRHLPASVVAALSGGARRGSGKKLSKVDTLRMVVEYIRYLQ
;
A
#
# COMPACT_ATOMS: atom_id res chain seq x y z
N VAL A 1 19.00 -18.13 -48.56
CA VAL A 1 19.15 -16.91 -47.74
C VAL A 1 17.81 -16.66 -47.07
N THR A 2 17.68 -17.06 -45.81
CA THR A 2 16.47 -16.91 -45.00
C THR A 2 16.36 -15.46 -44.54
N HIS A 3 15.25 -14.79 -44.86
CA HIS A 3 14.93 -13.47 -44.30
C HIS A 3 14.26 -13.66 -42.93
N ASP A 4 15.01 -13.40 -41.87
CA ASP A 4 14.50 -13.35 -40.51
C ASP A 4 13.58 -12.14 -40.34
N THR A 5 12.30 -12.40 -40.06
CA THR A 5 11.34 -11.40 -39.56
C THR A 5 11.51 -11.30 -38.05
N PRO A 6 11.83 -10.13 -37.47
CA PRO A 6 11.92 -10.02 -36.02
C PRO A 6 10.52 -10.09 -35.36
N PRO A 7 10.38 -10.80 -34.23
CA PRO A 7 9.10 -10.97 -33.58
C PRO A 7 8.58 -9.69 -32.93
N ASN A 8 7.27 -9.54 -33.08
CA ASN A 8 6.35 -8.60 -32.46
C ASN A 8 6.68 -8.28 -30.99
N LEU A 9 7.34 -7.15 -30.75
CA LEU A 9 7.33 -6.50 -29.44
C LEU A 9 6.06 -5.66 -29.35
N GLN A 10 5.03 -6.25 -28.74
CA GLN A 10 3.86 -5.53 -28.26
C GLN A 10 4.31 -4.28 -27.51
N TYR A 11 4.22 -3.13 -28.18
CA TYR A 11 4.41 -1.83 -27.54
C TYR A 11 3.29 -1.70 -26.53
N ARG A 12 3.58 -2.07 -25.28
CA ARG A 12 2.75 -1.74 -24.13
C ARG A 12 2.56 -0.23 -24.19
N LYS A 13 1.35 0.18 -24.61
CA LYS A 13 0.91 1.57 -24.68
C LYS A 13 1.13 2.16 -23.29
N LYS A 14 2.27 2.84 -23.09
CA LYS A 14 2.51 3.66 -21.91
C LYS A 14 1.41 4.70 -21.96
N VAL A 15 0.45 4.57 -21.05
CA VAL A 15 -0.57 5.60 -20.80
C VAL A 15 0.18 6.90 -20.59
N HIS A 16 0.14 7.77 -21.60
CA HIS A 16 0.72 9.09 -21.53
C HIS A 16 -0.13 9.88 -20.52
N PHE A 17 0.33 9.98 -19.28
CA PHE A 17 -0.16 10.98 -18.31
C PHE A 17 0.27 12.40 -18.73
N ARG A 18 0.28 12.71 -20.03
CA ARG A 18 0.79 13.94 -20.61
C ARG A 18 -0.34 14.94 -20.87
N THR A 19 -1.20 15.14 -19.89
CA THR A 19 -2.07 16.31 -19.80
C THR A 19 -2.36 16.55 -18.33
N ASN A 20 -1.41 17.15 -17.61
CA ASN A 20 -1.75 17.80 -16.35
C ASN A 20 -2.50 19.08 -16.75
N PRO A 21 -3.82 19.20 -16.53
CA PRO A 21 -4.60 20.36 -16.98
C PRO A 21 -4.22 21.66 -16.25
N TYR A 22 -3.37 21.54 -15.23
CA TYR A 22 -2.82 22.65 -14.48
C TYR A 22 -1.42 22.97 -15.02
N THR A 23 -1.29 24.08 -15.74
CA THR A 23 -0.02 24.70 -16.13
C THR A 23 0.30 25.88 -15.21
N GLY A 24 1.59 26.21 -15.04
CA GLY A 24 2.03 27.39 -14.29
C GLY A 24 1.87 27.31 -12.74
N PRO A 25 1.66 28.44 -12.04
CA PRO A 25 1.63 28.52 -10.58
C PRO A 25 0.65 27.57 -9.88
N GLN A 26 -0.45 27.20 -10.55
CA GLN A 26 -1.44 26.25 -10.06
C GLN A 26 -0.84 24.84 -9.91
N ALA A 27 0.00 24.41 -10.86
CA ALA A 27 0.69 23.12 -10.79
C ALA A 27 1.62 23.03 -9.58
N ALA A 28 2.36 24.11 -9.30
CA ALA A 28 3.26 24.19 -8.16
C ALA A 28 2.49 24.15 -6.81
N SER A 29 1.33 24.80 -6.73
CA SER A 29 0.46 24.74 -5.56
C SER A 29 -0.08 23.33 -5.31
N ILE A 30 -0.55 22.65 -6.36
CA ILE A 30 -1.04 21.25 -6.28
C ILE A 30 0.10 20.32 -5.86
N ALA A 31 1.30 20.48 -6.42
CA ALA A 31 2.46 19.67 -6.04
C ALA A 31 2.80 19.80 -4.55
N ARG A 32 2.77 21.03 -4.01
CA ARG A 32 2.96 21.27 -2.57
C ARG A 32 1.85 20.65 -1.73
N ARG A 33 0.59 20.76 -2.17
CA ARG A 33 -0.55 20.11 -1.50
C ARG A 33 -0.40 18.59 -1.48
N ASN A 34 -0.05 17.98 -2.60
CA ASN A 34 0.13 16.53 -2.71
C ASN A 34 1.32 16.04 -1.89
N ALA A 35 2.40 16.83 -1.80
CA ALA A 35 3.51 16.52 -0.91
C ALA A 35 3.06 16.48 0.57
N ARG A 36 2.23 17.43 1.01
CA ARG A 36 1.63 17.39 2.35
C ARG A 36 0.74 16.18 2.56
N GLU A 37 -0.10 15.83 1.57
CA GLU A 37 -0.97 14.65 1.71
C GLU A 37 -0.17 13.35 1.77
N ARG A 38 0.91 13.23 0.99
CA ARG A 38 1.85 12.09 1.13
C ARG A 38 2.42 11.99 2.54
N ASN A 39 2.81 13.11 3.16
CA ASN A 39 3.32 13.12 4.53
C ASN A 39 2.25 12.71 5.55
N ARG A 40 1.02 13.22 5.39
CA ARG A 40 -0.12 12.85 6.26
C ARG A 40 -0.45 11.37 6.15
N VAL A 41 -0.51 10.84 4.93
CA VAL A 41 -0.74 9.41 4.68
C VAL A 41 0.40 8.55 5.21
N LYS A 42 1.65 9.01 5.10
CA LYS A 42 2.82 8.33 5.68
C LYS A 42 2.66 8.20 7.19
N GLN A 43 2.34 9.28 7.91
CA GLN A 43 2.13 9.26 9.37
C GLN A 43 1.03 8.26 9.77
N VAL A 44 -0.10 8.24 9.06
CA VAL A 44 -1.16 7.25 9.30
C VAL A 44 -0.65 5.82 9.10
N ASN A 45 0.08 5.55 8.02
CA ASN A 45 0.61 4.22 7.73
C ASN A 45 1.68 3.78 8.75
N ASP A 46 2.51 4.71 9.23
CA ASP A 46 3.47 4.47 10.30
C ASP A 46 2.75 4.11 11.61
N GLY A 47 1.64 4.78 11.93
CA GLY A 47 0.74 4.42 13.03
C GLY A 47 0.19 2.99 12.90
N PHE A 48 -0.27 2.61 11.71
CA PHE A 48 -0.69 1.22 11.45
C PHE A 48 0.45 0.21 11.62
N ASN A 49 1.69 0.55 11.24
CA ASN A 49 2.83 -0.33 11.48
C ASN A 49 3.15 -0.46 12.98
N ALA A 50 3.01 0.64 13.74
CA ALA A 50 3.15 0.61 15.19
C ALA A 50 2.13 -0.33 15.83
N LEU A 51 0.85 -0.21 15.46
CA LEU A 51 -0.21 -1.11 15.95
C LEU A 51 0.11 -2.59 15.69
N ARG A 52 0.61 -2.92 14.50
CA ARG A 52 0.97 -4.32 14.16
C ARG A 52 2.10 -4.87 15.03
N ARG A 53 3.05 -4.04 15.49
CA ARG A 53 4.14 -4.47 16.38
C ARG A 53 3.65 -4.85 17.77
N HIS A 54 2.50 -4.33 18.19
CA HIS A 54 1.89 -4.63 19.49
C HIS A 54 0.96 -5.85 19.45
N LEU A 55 0.68 -6.41 18.27
CA LEU A 55 -0.13 -7.62 18.16
C LEU A 55 0.73 -8.87 18.41
N PRO A 56 0.40 -9.71 19.40
CA PRO A 56 1.11 -10.96 19.61
C PRO A 56 0.93 -11.92 18.43
N ALA A 57 1.98 -12.67 18.10
CA ALA A 57 1.95 -13.63 17.00
C ALA A 57 0.86 -14.72 17.18
N SER A 58 0.54 -15.08 18.42
CA SER A 58 -0.55 -16.00 18.75
C SER A 58 -1.92 -15.47 18.33
N VAL A 59 -2.19 -14.18 18.58
CA VAL A 59 -3.42 -13.50 18.15
C VAL A 59 -3.48 -13.42 16.62
N VAL A 60 -2.35 -13.11 15.97
CA VAL A 60 -2.22 -13.11 14.49
C VAL A 60 -2.50 -14.48 13.88
N ALA A 61 -1.98 -15.55 14.47
CA ALA A 61 -2.16 -16.92 14.00
C ALA A 61 -3.59 -17.43 14.22
N ALA A 62 -4.16 -17.20 15.40
CA ALA A 62 -5.52 -17.66 15.74
C ALA A 62 -6.59 -17.06 14.83
N LEU A 63 -6.47 -15.77 14.50
CA LEU A 63 -7.51 -15.03 13.76
C LEU A 63 -7.26 -14.98 12.24
N SER A 64 -6.06 -15.32 11.75
CA SER A 64 -5.82 -15.46 10.29
C SER A 64 -6.35 -16.78 9.70
N GLY A 65 -7.09 -17.58 10.48
CA GLY A 65 -7.87 -18.72 9.99
C GLY A 65 -7.03 -19.89 9.47
N GLY A 66 -5.84 -20.13 10.03
CA GLY A 66 -4.97 -21.25 9.66
C GLY A 66 -4.36 -21.18 8.25
N ALA A 67 -4.82 -20.23 7.41
CA ALA A 67 -4.15 -19.91 6.17
C ALA A 67 -2.77 -19.37 6.54
N ARG A 68 -1.73 -20.12 6.14
CA ARG A 68 -0.32 -19.76 6.23
C ARG A 68 -0.10 -18.43 5.52
N ARG A 69 -0.45 -17.33 6.18
CA ARG A 69 -0.06 -15.99 5.80
C ARG A 69 1.45 -16.00 6.01
N GLY A 70 2.18 -16.37 4.95
CA GLY A 70 3.63 -16.54 5.01
C GLY A 70 4.25 -15.38 5.78
N SER A 71 5.25 -15.69 6.60
CA SER A 71 5.87 -14.89 7.67
C SER A 71 6.36 -13.48 7.30
N GLY A 72 6.05 -12.96 6.11
CA GLY A 72 6.30 -11.60 5.66
C GLY A 72 5.09 -10.81 5.13
N LYS A 73 3.87 -11.38 5.08
CA LYS A 73 2.69 -10.65 4.59
C LYS A 73 2.09 -9.75 5.66
N LYS A 74 2.18 -8.42 5.46
CA LYS A 74 1.58 -7.39 6.32
C LYS A 74 0.05 -7.55 6.43
N LEU A 75 -0.47 -7.39 7.64
CA LEU A 75 -1.91 -7.35 7.92
C LEU A 75 -2.59 -6.17 7.23
N SER A 76 -3.83 -6.34 6.76
CA SER A 76 -4.62 -5.24 6.19
C SER A 76 -4.95 -4.20 7.27
N LYS A 77 -5.34 -2.98 6.88
CA LYS A 77 -5.74 -1.93 7.85
C LYS A 77 -6.92 -2.39 8.71
N VAL A 78 -7.93 -2.95 8.06
CA VAL A 78 -9.15 -3.42 8.73
C VAL A 78 -8.84 -4.58 9.67
N ASP A 79 -8.07 -5.58 9.22
CA ASP A 79 -7.68 -6.70 10.10
C ASP A 79 -6.88 -6.21 11.30
N THR A 80 -5.92 -5.30 11.08
CA THR A 80 -5.11 -4.73 12.16
C THR A 80 -6.01 -4.11 13.23
N LEU A 81 -7.02 -3.34 12.85
CA LEU A 81 -7.95 -2.72 13.81
C LEU A 81 -8.79 -3.76 14.56
N ARG A 82 -9.39 -4.71 13.85
CA ARG A 82 -10.20 -5.79 14.46
C ARG A 82 -9.38 -6.54 15.51
N MET A 83 -8.16 -6.91 15.15
CA MET A 83 -7.27 -7.68 16.01
C MET A 83 -6.79 -6.90 17.23
N VAL A 84 -6.49 -5.61 17.09
CA VAL A 84 -6.08 -4.76 18.23
C VAL A 84 -7.23 -4.62 19.22
N VAL A 85 -8.47 -4.45 18.73
CA VAL A 85 -9.65 -4.36 19.60
C VAL A 85 -9.84 -5.66 20.39
N GLU A 86 -9.78 -6.82 19.73
CA GLU A 86 -9.89 -8.11 20.43
C GLU A 86 -8.75 -8.32 21.43
N TYR A 87 -7.52 -7.91 21.09
CA TYR A 87 -6.39 -8.05 22.01
C TYR A 87 -6.53 -7.17 23.25
N ILE A 88 -7.03 -5.93 23.11
CA ILE A 88 -7.32 -5.05 24.25
C ILE A 88 -8.39 -5.69 25.14
N ARG A 89 -9.47 -6.23 24.55
CA ARG A 89 -10.54 -6.92 25.31
C ARG A 89 -10.05 -8.13 26.08
N TYR A 90 -9.05 -8.84 25.56
CA TYR A 90 -8.46 -9.99 26.26
C TYR A 90 -7.61 -9.59 27.49
N LEU A 91 -7.07 -8.38 27.50
CA LEU A 91 -6.20 -7.88 28.59
C LEU A 91 -6.95 -7.14 29.70
N GLN A 92 -8.23 -6.82 29.50
CA GLN A 92 -9.11 -6.10 30.44
C GLN A 92 -10.06 -7.07 31.13
#